data_AF-A0A2W4JIN0-F1
#
_entry.id   AF-A0A2W4JIN0-F1
#
_cell.length_a   1.000
_cell.length_b   1.000
_cell.length_c   1.000
_cell.angle_alpha   90.00
_cell.angle_beta   90.00
_cell.angle_gamma   90.00
#
_symmetry.space_group_name_H-M   'P 1'
#
loop_
_entity.id
_entity.type
_entity.pdbx_description
1 polymer ?
#
loop_
_entity_poly.entity_id
_entity_poly.type
_entity_poly.pdbx_seq_one_letter_code
_entity_poly.pdbx_strand_id
1 'polypeptide(L)' 'SDDPSRKGAPTGWRLPVREVRASVGAGFVYPICGEMRTMPGLSSHPAAERIDIDEAGQVVGLS' A
#
# COMPACT_ATOMS: atom_id res chain seq x y z
N SER A 1 -15.04 7.03 6.65
CA SER A 1 -14.03 7.84 7.34
C SER A 1 -12.71 7.60 6.64
N ASP A 2 -11.83 8.59 6.63
CA ASP A 2 -10.39 8.44 6.38
C ASP A 2 -9.70 7.61 7.47
N ASP A 3 -10.31 7.53 8.65
CA ASP A 3 -9.91 6.65 9.75
C ASP A 3 -10.20 5.16 9.45
N PRO A 4 -9.16 4.31 9.34
CA PRO A 4 -9.29 2.87 9.08
C PRO A 4 -9.97 2.09 10.21
N SER A 5 -10.07 2.66 11.42
CA SER A 5 -10.71 2.02 12.58
C SER A 5 -12.24 2.13 12.56
N ARG A 6 -12.79 3.10 11.82
CA ARG A 6 -14.22 3.37 11.73
C ARG A 6 -14.87 2.49 10.66
N LYS A 7 -15.18 1.26 11.05
CA LYS A 7 -15.86 0.25 10.22
C LYS A 7 -17.37 0.58 10.07
N GLY A 8 -17.98 0.14 8.97
CA GLY A 8 -19.42 0.34 8.69
C GLY A 8 -19.70 1.59 7.85
N ALA A 9 -20.83 2.27 8.11
CA ALA A 9 -21.26 3.47 7.39
C ALA A 9 -21.25 4.73 8.29
N PRO A 10 -20.07 5.27 8.63
CA PRO A 10 -19.97 6.47 9.46
C PRO A 10 -20.50 7.71 8.73
N THR A 11 -21.41 8.45 9.35
CA THR A 11 -21.98 9.72 8.86
C THR A 11 -21.47 10.91 9.69
N GLY A 12 -21.56 12.14 9.17
CA GLY A 12 -21.23 13.37 9.91
C GLY A 12 -19.74 13.68 10.10
N TRP A 13 -18.84 13.02 9.38
CA TRP A 13 -17.39 13.29 9.43
C TRP A 13 -16.94 14.14 8.23
N ARG A 14 -15.90 14.94 8.43
CA ARG A 14 -15.24 15.70 7.36
C ARG A 14 -14.04 14.92 6.87
N LEU A 15 -13.91 14.75 5.55
CA LEU A 15 -12.74 14.12 4.92
C LEU A 15 -11.59 15.14 4.87
N PRO A 16 -10.49 14.96 5.62
CA PRO A 16 -9.35 15.85 5.52
C PRO A 16 -8.60 15.56 4.22
N VAL A 17 -8.50 16.57 3.35
CA VAL A 17 -7.65 16.52 2.15
C VAL A 17 -6.32 17.17 2.48
N ARG A 18 -5.21 16.42 2.37
CA ARG A 18 -3.86 16.92 2.69
C ARG A 18 -3.17 17.56 1.50
N GLU A 19 -3.30 16.95 0.33
CA GLU A 19 -2.61 17.38 -0.88
C GLU A 19 -3.50 17.13 -2.09
N VAL A 20 -3.36 17.95 -3.13
CA VAL A 20 -4.06 17.76 -4.40
C VAL A 20 -3.02 17.71 -5.51
N ARG A 21 -2.98 16.60 -6.26
CA ARG A 21 -2.05 16.42 -7.38
C ARG A 21 -2.82 16.36 -8.69
N ALA A 22 -2.24 16.95 -9.74
CA ALA A 22 -2.79 16.93 -11.08
C ALA A 22 -2.02 15.93 -11.94
N SER A 23 -2.71 14.88 -12.40
CA SER A 23 -2.20 13.99 -13.44
C SER A 23 -2.52 14.60 -14.80
N VAL A 24 -1.75 15.62 -15.20
CA VAL A 24 -2.00 16.42 -16.42
C VAL A 24 -2.02 15.55 -17.69
N GLY A 25 -1.22 14.49 -17.74
CA GLY A 25 -1.24 13.54 -18.87
C GLY A 25 -2.47 12.63 -18.92
N ALA A 26 -3.12 12.37 -17.79
CA ALA A 26 -4.31 11.51 -17.70
C ALA A 26 -5.63 12.30 -17.63
N GLY A 27 -5.56 13.63 -17.51
CA GLY A 27 -6.73 14.52 -17.55
C GLY A 27 -7.53 14.61 -16.25
N PHE A 28 -6.96 14.23 -15.11
CA PHE A 28 -7.66 14.32 -13.82
C PHE A 28 -6.79 14.86 -12.68
N VAL A 29 -7.48 15.41 -11.68
CA VAL A 29 -6.91 15.88 -10.42
C VAL A 29 -7.34 14.93 -9.31
N TYR A 30 -6.42 14.47 -8.48
CA TYR A 30 -6.71 13.52 -7.40
C TYR A 30 -6.31 14.10 -6.02
N PRO A 31 -7.26 14.17 -5.07
CA PRO A 31 -6.99 14.58 -3.70
C PRO A 31 -6.44 13.41 -2.88
N ILE A 32 -5.34 13.65 -2.18
CA ILE A 32 -4.70 12.71 -1.25
C ILE A 32 -5.23 13.02 0.16
N CYS A 33 -5.99 12.08 0.71
CA CYS A 33 -6.67 12.24 2.00
C CYS A 33 -5.91 11.60 3.19
N GLY A 34 -4.69 11.13 2.98
CA GLY A 34 -3.88 10.46 4.00
C GLY A 34 -2.46 10.17 3.52
N GLU A 35 -1.70 9.40 4.28
CA GLU A 35 -0.36 8.98 3.86
C GLU A 35 -0.44 7.76 2.94
N MET A 36 -0.10 7.95 1.67
CA MET A 36 0.03 6.87 0.71
C MET A 36 1.51 6.47 0.63
N ARG A 37 1.84 5.26 1.12
CA ARG A 37 3.20 4.72 1.00
C ARG A 37 3.43 4.24 -0.43
N THR A 38 4.35 4.89 -1.14
CA THR A 38 4.74 4.53 -2.51
C THR A 38 5.87 3.50 -2.56
N MET A 39 6.59 3.31 -1.45
CA MET A 39 7.67 2.33 -1.33
C MET A 39 7.39 1.42 -0.12
N PRO A 40 6.93 0.18 -0.34
CA PRO A 40 6.81 -0.79 0.74
C PRO A 40 8.21 -1.19 1.24
N GLY A 41 8.37 -1.29 2.56
CA GLY A 41 9.56 -1.88 3.16
C GLY A 41 9.43 -3.39 3.29
N LEU A 42 10.55 -4.06 3.58
CA LEU A 42 10.56 -5.48 3.93
C LEU A 42 9.98 -5.70 5.34
N SER A 43 9.36 -6.86 5.55
CA SER A 43 8.92 -7.32 6.89
C SER A 43 10.12 -7.64 7.77
N SER A 44 9.90 -7.77 9.09
CA SER A 44 10.93 -8.17 10.06
C SER A 44 11.62 -9.49 9.71
N HIS A 45 10.87 -10.42 9.12
CA HIS A 45 11.37 -11.65 8.50
C HIS A 45 11.05 -11.59 7.00
N PRO A 46 11.99 -11.12 6.15
CA PRO A 46 11.77 -11.05 4.71
C PRO A 46 11.68 -12.46 4.12
N ALA A 47 10.86 -12.63 3.07
CA ALA A 47 10.76 -13.92 2.37
C ALA A 47 12.12 -14.38 1.81
N ALA A 48 13.04 -13.45 1.53
CA ALA A 48 14.41 -13.72 1.11
C ALA A 48 15.20 -14.65 2.04
N GLU A 49 14.90 -14.69 3.35
CA GLU A 49 15.54 -15.63 4.28
C GLU A 49 15.17 -17.10 4.01
N ARG A 50 14.03 -17.34 3.35
CA ARG A 50 13.51 -18.68 3.07
C ARG A 50 13.67 -19.09 1.61
N ILE A 51 14.13 -18.18 0.76
CA ILE A 51 14.34 -18.44 -0.66
C ILE A 51 15.68 -19.16 -0.82
N ASP A 52 15.64 -20.38 -1.36
CA ASP A 52 16.84 -21.18 -1.62
C ASP A 52 16.66 -22.04 -2.88
N ILE A 53 17.70 -22.74 -3.30
CA ILE A 53 17.71 -23.69 -4.41
C ILE A 53 18.06 -25.08 -3.86
N ASP A 54 17.20 -26.07 -4.09
CA ASP A 54 17.46 -27.44 -3.66
C ASP A 54 18.51 -28.17 -4.54
N GLU A 55 18.92 -29.36 -4.12
CA GLU A 55 19.91 -30.18 -4.84
C GLU A 55 19.45 -30.59 -6.26
N ALA A 56 18.14 -30.53 -6.53
CA ALA A 56 17.56 -30.78 -7.85
C ALA A 56 17.41 -29.49 -8.69
N GLY A 57 17.96 -28.37 -8.22
CA GLY A 57 17.93 -27.08 -8.89
C GLY A 57 16.57 -26.38 -8.86
N GLN A 58 15.65 -26.77 -7.97
CA GLN A 58 14.33 -26.17 -7.83
C GLN A 58 14.35 -25.03 -6.81
N VAL A 59 13.62 -23.95 -7.11
CA VAL A 59 13.48 -22.80 -6.20
C VAL A 59 12.47 -23.13 -5.10
N VAL A 60 12.91 -23.05 -3.84
CA VAL A 60 12.06 -23.21 -2.66
C VAL A 60 11.82 -21.85 -1.98
N GLY A 61 10.66 -21.66 -1.34
CA GLY A 61 10.36 -20.46 -0.54
C GLY A 61 9.91 -19.19 -1.28
N LEU A 62 9.66 -19.27 -2.58
CA LEU A 62 9.20 -18.14 -3.41
C LEU A 62 7.66 -17.99 -3.50
N SER A 63 6.88 -19.01 -3.10
CA SER A 63 5.40 -18.99 -3.14
C SER A 63 4.75 -18.85 -1.77
#